data_AF-B8FC94-F1
#
_entry.id   AF-B8FC94-F1
#
_cell.length_a   1.000
_cell.length_b   1.000
_cell.length_c   1.000
_cell.angle_alpha   90.00
_cell.angle_beta   90.00
_cell.angle_gamma   90.00
#
_symmetry.space_group_name_H-M   'P 1'
#
loop_
_entity.id
_entity.type
_entity.pdbx_description
1 polymer ?
#
loop_
_entity_poly.entity_id
_entity_poly.type
_entity_poly.pdbx_seq_one_letter_code
_entity_poly.pdbx_strand_id
1 'polypeptide(L)'
;MTQLLSSLPGTGCMYYTEGHCMIKISADPSFHDKWLCTVLAKWETAFDAYLDQVECFEIDQDTVMKIWARRFESLKAEAECPHFEPGRLTVLSCVHLHFDLCRRKIPLCPGRCKRYTREK
;
A
#
# COMPACT_ATOMS: atom_id res chain seq x y z
N MET A 1 -9.34 -37.69 -10.33
CA MET A 1 -8.18 -36.81 -10.08
C MET A 1 -8.47 -35.47 -10.74
N THR A 2 -8.93 -34.49 -9.96
CA THR A 2 -9.27 -33.16 -10.48
C THR A 2 -7.98 -32.43 -10.80
N GLN A 3 -7.67 -32.28 -12.08
CA GLN A 3 -6.50 -31.56 -12.55
C GLN A 3 -6.66 -30.09 -12.13
N LEU A 4 -5.87 -29.63 -11.16
CA LEU A 4 -5.78 -28.23 -10.80
C LEU A 4 -5.23 -27.47 -12.01
N LEU A 5 -6.10 -26.83 -12.77
CA LEU A 5 -5.72 -25.82 -13.76
C LEU A 5 -5.03 -24.69 -12.99
N SER A 6 -3.70 -24.72 -12.94
CA SER A 6 -2.91 -23.59 -12.49
C SER A 6 -3.23 -22.42 -13.43
N SER A 7 -3.70 -21.30 -12.87
CA SER A 7 -3.86 -20.08 -13.64
C SER A 7 -2.53 -19.75 -14.31
N LEU A 8 -2.55 -19.55 -15.63
CA LEU A 8 -1.38 -19.01 -16.31
C LEU A 8 -1.11 -17.64 -15.69
N PRO A 9 0.11 -17.34 -15.23
CA PRO A 9 0.39 -16.06 -14.61
C PRO A 9 0.31 -14.95 -15.66
N GLY A 10 -0.07 -13.74 -15.24
CA GLY A 10 -0.06 -12.55 -16.10
C GLY A 10 1.35 -12.01 -16.36
N THR A 11 2.41 -12.81 -16.20
CA THR A 11 3.81 -12.40 -16.30
C THR A 11 4.07 -11.68 -17.62
N GLY A 12 4.71 -10.51 -17.56
CA GLY A 12 4.95 -9.63 -18.70
C GLY A 12 3.77 -8.71 -19.05
N CYS A 13 2.67 -8.75 -18.29
CA CYS A 13 1.62 -7.72 -18.37
C CYS A 13 2.01 -6.52 -17.50
N MET A 14 1.83 -5.30 -18.00
CA MET A 14 2.08 -4.06 -17.25
C MET A 14 1.22 -3.90 -15.98
N TYR A 15 0.10 -4.63 -15.89
CA TYR A 15 -0.82 -4.58 -14.73
C TYR A 15 -0.59 -5.71 -13.72
N TYR A 16 0.39 -6.59 -13.97
CA TYR A 16 0.68 -7.74 -13.12
C TYR A 16 1.74 -7.38 -12.08
N THR A 17 1.41 -7.57 -10.81
CA THR A 17 2.36 -7.41 -9.70
C THR A 17 2.25 -8.60 -8.77
N GLU A 18 3.29 -9.42 -8.69
CA GLU A 18 3.44 -10.52 -7.73
C GLU A 18 2.15 -11.34 -7.52
N GLY A 19 1.56 -11.83 -8.61
CA GLY A 19 0.36 -12.67 -8.57
C GLY A 19 -0.98 -11.91 -8.58
N HIS A 20 -0.97 -10.57 -8.50
CA HIS A 20 -2.16 -9.73 -8.42
C HIS A 20 -2.33 -8.86 -9.68
N CYS A 21 -3.56 -8.40 -9.93
CA CYS A 21 -3.90 -7.62 -11.12
C CYS A 21 -4.36 -6.20 -10.76
N MET A 22 -3.59 -5.19 -11.16
CA MET A 22 -3.82 -3.78 -10.87
C MET A 22 -4.67 -3.04 -11.92
N ILE A 23 -5.20 -3.76 -12.91
CA ILE A 23 -5.96 -3.18 -14.02
C ILE A 23 -7.12 -2.27 -13.58
N LYS A 24 -7.74 -2.54 -12.43
CA LYS A 24 -8.88 -1.73 -11.96
C LYS A 24 -8.45 -0.35 -11.48
N ILE A 25 -7.28 -0.20 -10.84
CA ILE A 25 -6.77 1.12 -10.43
C ILE A 25 -6.51 1.98 -11.67
N SER A 26 -5.89 1.41 -12.70
CA SER A 26 -5.61 2.14 -13.94
C SER A 26 -6.89 2.56 -14.68
N ALA A 27 -8.01 1.85 -14.48
CA ALA A 27 -9.28 2.15 -15.12
C ALA A 27 -10.18 3.08 -14.28
N ASP A 28 -10.06 3.02 -12.96
CA ASP A 28 -10.89 3.77 -12.02
C ASP A 28 -10.07 4.05 -10.73
N PRO A 29 -9.67 5.32 -10.51
CA PRO A 29 -8.91 5.71 -9.33
C PRO A 29 -9.60 5.41 -8.00
N SER A 30 -10.93 5.27 -7.94
CA SER A 30 -11.64 4.94 -6.70
C SER A 30 -11.30 3.56 -6.12
N PHE A 31 -10.64 2.70 -6.91
CA PHE A 31 -10.09 1.44 -6.39
C PHE A 31 -8.81 1.63 -5.58
N HIS A 32 -8.11 2.75 -5.76
CA HIS A 32 -6.92 3.07 -4.99
C HIS A 32 -7.26 3.16 -3.50
N ASP A 33 -8.23 4.00 -3.12
CA ASP A 33 -8.71 4.11 -1.72
C ASP A 33 -9.16 2.77 -1.13
N LYS A 34 -9.83 1.94 -1.94
CA LYS A 34 -10.31 0.62 -1.51
C LYS A 34 -9.17 -0.35 -1.21
N TRP A 35 -8.03 -0.21 -1.91
CA TRP A 35 -6.90 -1.12 -1.82
C TRP A 35 -5.73 -0.57 -1.02
N LEU A 36 -5.78 0.70 -0.60
CA LEU A 36 -4.81 1.31 0.29
C LEU A 36 -4.53 0.46 1.54
N CYS A 37 -3.28 0.48 1.97
CA CYS A 37 -2.89 -0.08 3.25
C CYS A 37 -3.56 0.70 4.38
N THR A 38 -4.35 0.01 5.20
CA THR A 38 -5.09 0.68 6.30
C THR A 38 -4.15 1.32 7.31
N VAL A 39 -2.97 0.74 7.56
CA VAL A 39 -1.97 1.31 8.48
C VAL A 39 -1.33 2.56 7.88
N LEU A 40 -0.92 2.50 6.60
CA LEU A 40 -0.32 3.65 5.93
C LEU A 40 -1.31 4.82 5.83
N ALA A 41 -2.54 4.54 5.40
CA ALA A 41 -3.60 5.55 5.32
C ALA A 41 -3.89 6.23 6.68
N LYS A 42 -3.81 5.47 7.78
CA LYS A 42 -3.92 6.05 9.15
C LYS A 42 -2.74 6.95 9.48
N TRP A 43 -1.53 6.56 9.13
CA TRP A 43 -0.33 7.37 9.37
C TRP A 43 -0.33 8.64 8.52
N GLU A 44 -0.72 8.55 7.25
CA GLU A 44 -0.92 9.70 6.35
C GLU A 44 -1.96 10.65 6.93
N THR A 45 -3.15 10.15 7.30
CA THR A 45 -4.20 10.97 7.94
C THR A 45 -3.69 11.65 9.22
N ALA A 46 -2.92 10.94 10.04
CA ALA A 46 -2.34 11.51 11.26
C ALA A 46 -1.27 12.57 10.98
N PHE A 47 -0.55 12.44 9.87
CA PHE A 47 0.45 13.40 9.41
C PHE A 47 -0.20 14.64 8.83
N ASP A 48 -1.21 14.49 7.96
CA ASP A 48 -1.97 15.61 7.41
C ASP A 48 -2.63 16.43 8.52
N ALA A 49 -3.29 15.77 9.47
CA ALA A 49 -3.86 16.44 10.64
C ALA A 49 -2.79 17.12 11.53
N TYR A 50 -1.56 16.64 11.50
CA TYR A 50 -0.44 17.28 12.17
C TYR A 50 0.06 18.51 11.40
N LEU A 51 0.15 18.43 10.07
CA LEU A 51 0.50 19.56 9.21
C LEU A 51 -0.49 20.71 9.37
N ASP A 52 -1.79 20.43 9.32
CA ASP A 52 -2.85 21.42 9.54
C ASP A 52 -2.71 22.13 10.89
N GLN A 53 -2.27 21.40 11.92
CA GLN A 53 -2.05 21.97 13.25
C GLN A 53 -0.83 22.89 13.28
N VAL A 54 0.29 22.47 12.68
CA VAL A 54 1.52 23.26 12.75
C VAL A 54 1.51 24.46 11.83
N GLU A 55 0.75 24.44 10.73
CA GLU A 55 0.56 25.63 9.87
C GLU A 55 -0.05 26.82 10.63
N CYS A 56 -0.78 26.56 11.72
CA CYS A 56 -1.32 27.60 12.59
C CYS A 56 -0.26 28.25 13.51
N PHE A 57 0.96 27.71 13.56
CA PHE A 57 2.04 28.21 14.41
C PHE A 57 3.27 28.55 13.56
N GLU A 58 3.91 29.68 13.83
CA GLU A 58 5.17 30.08 13.17
C GLU A 58 6.38 29.30 13.75
N ILE A 59 6.30 27.97 13.73
CA ILE A 59 7.36 27.07 14.23
C ILE A 59 8.30 26.73 13.08
N ASP A 60 9.60 26.66 13.37
CA ASP A 60 10.59 26.24 12.39
C ASP A 60 10.42 24.76 11.98
N GLN A 61 10.79 24.45 10.74
CA GLN A 61 10.61 23.12 10.16
C GLN A 61 11.34 22.01 10.93
N ASP A 62 12.51 22.28 11.50
CA ASP A 62 13.28 21.27 12.24
C ASP A 62 12.55 20.88 13.54
N THR A 63 11.98 21.86 14.22
CA THR A 63 11.17 21.64 15.42
C THR A 63 9.89 20.87 15.10
N VAL A 64 9.21 21.21 14.00
CA VAL A 64 8.06 20.46 13.47
C VAL A 64 8.45 18.98 13.27
N MET A 65 9.51 18.70 12.52
CA MET A 65 9.90 17.32 12.23
C MET A 65 10.32 16.54 13.48
N LYS A 66 10.93 17.18 14.49
CA LYS A 66 11.25 16.54 15.78
C LYS A 66 10.00 16.15 16.57
N ILE A 67 8.99 17.03 16.61
CA ILE A 67 7.71 16.76 17.26
C ILE A 67 7.02 15.58 16.57
N TRP A 68 6.99 15.60 15.23
CA TRP A 68 6.43 14.51 14.44
C TRP A 68 7.13 13.19 14.70
N ALA A 69 8.47 13.15 14.66
CA ALA A 69 9.23 11.92 14.87
C ALA A 69 8.87 11.25 16.22
N ARG A 70 8.74 12.05 17.29
CA ARG A 70 8.33 11.54 18.61
C ARG A 70 6.90 10.98 18.59
N ARG A 71 5.95 11.68 17.95
CA ARG A 71 4.56 11.22 17.81
C ARG A 71 4.46 9.95 16.97
N PHE A 72 5.27 9.85 15.93
CA PHE A 72 5.29 8.71 15.03
C PHE A 72 5.77 7.43 15.72
N GLU A 73 6.67 7.50 16.70
CA GLU A 73 7.04 6.33 17.52
C GLU A 73 5.82 5.71 18.23
N SER A 74 4.94 6.54 18.81
CA SER A 74 3.69 6.06 19.42
C SER A 74 2.73 5.47 18.38
N LEU A 75 2.54 6.15 17.25
CA LEU A 75 1.67 5.67 16.16
C LEU A 75 2.14 4.33 15.58
N LYS A 76 3.44 4.08 15.55
CA LYS A 76 4.00 2.78 15.15
C LYS A 76 3.67 1.68 16.15
N ALA A 77 3.75 1.96 17.44
CA ALA A 77 3.43 0.99 18.48
C ALA A 77 1.94 0.62 18.48
N GLU A 78 1.06 1.56 18.12
CA GLU A 78 -0.39 1.38 18.02
C GLU A 78 -0.85 0.76 16.68
N ALA A 79 0.06 0.60 15.72
CA ALA A 79 -0.28 0.13 14.38
C ALA A 79 -0.59 -1.37 14.36
N GLU A 80 -1.83 -1.71 14.66
CA GLU A 80 -2.31 -3.09 14.59
C GLU A 80 -2.90 -3.40 13.21
N CYS A 81 -2.30 -4.35 12.50
CA CYS A 81 -2.86 -4.95 11.30
C CYS A 81 -2.84 -6.48 11.43
N PRO A 82 -4.00 -7.16 11.35
CA PRO A 82 -4.09 -8.62 11.52
C PRO A 82 -3.45 -9.41 10.37
N HIS A 83 -3.07 -8.73 9.29
CA HIS A 83 -2.40 -9.30 8.13
C HIS A 83 -0.98 -8.75 7.98
N PHE A 84 -0.42 -8.15 9.03
CA PHE A 84 0.95 -7.70 8.99
C PHE A 84 1.90 -8.90 8.95
N GLU A 85 2.78 -8.91 7.97
CA GLU A 85 3.85 -9.89 7.84
C GLU A 85 5.17 -9.14 7.61
N PRO A 86 6.18 -9.29 8.49
CA PRO A 86 7.40 -8.50 8.41
C PRO A 86 8.24 -8.86 7.17
N GLY A 87 8.65 -7.83 6.45
CA GLY A 87 9.55 -7.91 5.30
C GLY A 87 11.02 -7.89 5.68
N ARG A 88 11.88 -8.12 4.67
CA ARG A 88 13.34 -8.22 4.87
C ARG A 88 14.06 -6.88 4.99
N LEU A 89 13.45 -5.79 4.51
CA LEU A 89 14.12 -4.49 4.40
C LEU A 89 14.08 -3.69 5.70
N THR A 90 12.92 -3.64 6.36
CA THR A 90 12.76 -2.94 7.64
C THR A 90 11.70 -3.63 8.50
N VAL A 91 11.76 -3.44 9.82
CA VAL A 91 10.73 -3.92 10.78
C VAL A 91 9.35 -3.31 10.49
N LEU A 92 9.31 -2.19 9.77
CA LEU A 92 8.09 -1.49 9.37
C LEU A 92 7.62 -1.89 7.95
N SER A 93 8.44 -2.63 7.21
CA SER A 93 8.06 -3.12 5.88
C SER A 93 7.14 -4.32 6.04
N CYS A 94 5.90 -4.21 5.57
CA CYS A 94 5.01 -5.35 5.42
C CYS A 94 5.26 -6.00 4.07
N VAL A 95 5.41 -7.33 3.99
CA VAL A 95 5.55 -8.05 2.70
C VAL A 95 4.32 -7.95 1.82
N HIS A 96 3.20 -7.42 2.29
CA HIS A 96 2.01 -7.18 1.47
C HIS A 96 1.91 -5.74 0.97
N LEU A 97 2.79 -4.85 1.42
CA LEU A 97 2.81 -3.47 0.97
C LEU A 97 3.41 -3.41 -0.44
N HIS A 98 2.69 -2.78 -1.36
CA HIS A 98 3.18 -2.45 -2.69
C HIS A 98 2.89 -0.98 -2.96
N PHE A 99 3.93 -0.15 -2.90
CA PHE A 99 3.81 1.30 -2.74
C PHE A 99 2.94 1.64 -1.52
N ASP A 100 1.74 2.16 -1.72
CA ASP A 100 0.76 2.51 -0.69
C ASP A 100 -0.39 1.48 -0.57
N LEU A 101 -0.43 0.49 -1.47
CA LEU A 101 -1.48 -0.51 -1.54
C LEU A 101 -1.19 -1.76 -0.70
N CYS A 102 -2.25 -2.38 -0.19
CA CYS A 102 -2.19 -3.68 0.45
C CYS A 102 -2.55 -4.78 -0.56
N ARG A 103 -1.57 -5.61 -0.93
CA ARG A 103 -1.75 -6.72 -1.89
C ARG A 103 -2.88 -7.68 -1.52
N ARG A 104 -3.14 -7.88 -0.22
CA ARG A 104 -4.25 -8.73 0.27
C ARG A 104 -5.64 -8.20 -0.12
N LYS A 105 -5.77 -6.90 -0.44
CA LYS A 105 -7.02 -6.28 -0.92
C LYS A 105 -7.15 -6.31 -2.45
N ILE A 106 -6.04 -6.56 -3.16
CA ILE A 106 -6.00 -6.58 -4.62
C ILE A 106 -6.47 -7.97 -5.09
N PRO A 107 -7.27 -8.07 -6.17
CA PRO A 107 -7.65 -9.36 -6.72
C PRO A 107 -6.44 -10.10 -7.32
N LEU A 108 -6.45 -11.43 -7.19
CA LEU A 108 -5.53 -12.32 -7.88
C LEU A 108 -5.61 -12.13 -9.40
N CYS A 109 -4.47 -12.27 -10.07
CA CYS A 109 -4.41 -12.21 -11.52
C CYS A 109 -4.96 -13.51 -12.13
N PRO A 110 -5.98 -13.45 -13.01
CA PRO A 110 -6.45 -14.63 -13.75
C PRO A 110 -5.46 -15.05 -14.84
N GLY A 111 -4.54 -14.13 -15.18
CA GLY A 111 -3.44 -14.19 -16.15
C GLY A 111 -3.74 -14.50 -17.61
N ARG A 112 -4.89 -15.07 -17.97
CA ARG A 112 -5.47 -14.94 -19.33
C ARG A 112 -6.51 -13.83 -19.34
N CYS A 113 -6.17 -12.67 -19.91
CA CYS A 113 -7.04 -11.50 -19.95
C CYS A 113 -7.01 -10.81 -21.33
N LYS A 114 -8.17 -10.32 -21.79
CA LYS A 114 -8.27 -9.53 -23.04
C LYS A 114 -7.57 -8.17 -22.97
N ARG A 115 -7.25 -7.69 -21.75
CA ARG A 115 -6.56 -6.41 -21.48
C ARG A 115 -5.06 -6.61 -21.21
N TYR A 116 -4.50 -7.72 -21.68
CA TYR A 116 -3.07 -7.96 -21.55
C TYR A 116 -2.30 -6.94 -22.40
N THR A 117 -1.44 -6.17 -21.76
CA THR A 117 -0.58 -5.20 -22.41
C THR A 117 0.85 -5.46 -21.95
N ARG A 118 1.77 -5.68 -22.90
CA ARG A 118 3.19 -5.84 -22.55
C ARG A 118 3.77 -4.51 -22.11
N GLU A 119 4.61 -4.57 -21.08
CA GLU A 119 5.53 -3.47 -20.78
C GLU A 119 6.41 -3.22 -22.02
N LYS A 120 6.60 -1.95 -22.37
CA LYS A 120 7.35 -1.55 -23.57
C LYS A 120 8.85 -1.67 -23.37
#